data_AF-A0A4U9CSZ4-F1
#
_entry.id   AF-A0A4U9CSZ4-F1
#
_cell.length_a   1.000
_cell.length_b   1.000
_cell.length_c   1.000
_cell.angle_alpha   90.00
_cell.angle_beta   90.00
_cell.angle_gamma   90.00
#
_symmetry.space_group_name_H-M   'P 1'
#
loop_
_entity.id
_entity.type
_entity.pdbx_description
1 polymer ?
#
loop_
_entity_poly.entity_id
_entity_poly.type
_entity_poly.pdbx_seq_one_letter_code
_entity_poly.pdbx_strand_id
1 'polypeptide(L)'
;MAKTVSPVYLKDIWPSGLEIARAVEQVSTEMFHKEYAEVFEGTPEWKAIGVERSDTYDWQSDLNLYPPVAVLPMRWAVEPNQLRIFAGARILAMLGDSVTTDHISPAGSIKAESPAGRYLQNRGVERIDFNSYGSRRGNHEVMMRGTFANIRIRNEMVPGIEGGMTRHLPGSRAGGDL
;
A
#
# COMPACT_ATOMS: atom_id res chain seq x y z
N MET A 1 -14.84 -49.36 14.85
CA MET A 1 -15.71 -48.57 15.74
C MET A 1 -16.29 -47.43 14.91
N ALA A 2 -17.61 -47.39 14.74
CA ALA A 2 -18.28 -46.38 13.91
C ALA A 2 -18.31 -45.04 14.66
N LYS A 3 -17.86 -43.94 14.01
CA LYS A 3 -18.12 -42.58 14.49
C LYS A 3 -19.59 -42.27 14.26
N THR A 4 -20.39 -42.26 15.32
CA THR A 4 -21.74 -41.68 15.32
C THR A 4 -21.59 -40.17 15.19
N VAL A 5 -21.84 -39.63 13.98
CA VAL A 5 -21.79 -38.18 13.75
C VAL A 5 -23.18 -37.61 14.04
N SER A 6 -23.40 -37.22 15.29
CA SER A 6 -24.54 -36.37 15.63
C SER A 6 -24.34 -34.98 15.01
N PRO A 7 -25.40 -34.32 14.51
CA PRO A 7 -25.28 -32.99 13.95
C PRO A 7 -24.81 -31.99 15.02
N VAL A 8 -23.77 -31.23 14.70
CA VAL A 8 -23.19 -30.17 15.56
C VAL A 8 -23.71 -28.82 15.10
N TYR A 9 -24.22 -28.02 16.04
CA TYR A 9 -24.75 -26.68 15.83
C TYR A 9 -23.85 -25.63 16.47
N LEU A 10 -23.97 -24.35 16.06
CA LEU A 10 -23.15 -23.25 16.61
C LEU A 10 -23.23 -23.17 18.15
N LYS A 11 -24.41 -23.39 18.72
CA LYS A 11 -24.64 -23.40 20.17
C LYS A 11 -23.85 -24.50 20.91
N ASP A 12 -23.47 -25.57 20.21
CA ASP A 12 -22.76 -26.71 20.78
C ASP A 12 -21.24 -26.45 20.88
N ILE A 13 -20.74 -25.41 20.20
CA ILE A 13 -19.32 -25.05 20.14
C ILE A 13 -19.03 -23.61 20.59
N TRP A 14 -20.07 -22.81 20.84
CA TRP A 14 -19.90 -21.42 21.29
C TRP A 14 -19.50 -21.40 22.77
N PRO A 15 -18.32 -20.87 23.11
CA PRO A 15 -17.86 -20.86 24.50
C PRO A 15 -18.74 -19.92 25.34
N SER A 16 -19.08 -20.36 26.54
CA SER A 16 -19.73 -19.53 27.54
C SER A 16 -18.76 -18.46 28.08
N GLY A 17 -19.32 -17.38 28.66
CA GLY A 17 -18.50 -16.34 29.29
C GLY A 17 -17.60 -16.85 30.42
N LEU A 18 -18.02 -17.91 31.12
CA LEU A 18 -17.22 -18.55 32.17
C LEU A 18 -16.04 -19.34 31.59
N GLU A 19 -16.23 -20.03 30.48
CA GLU A 19 -15.14 -20.74 29.78
C GLU A 19 -14.10 -19.74 29.24
N ILE A 20 -14.55 -18.59 28.71
CA ILE A 20 -13.66 -17.51 28.30
C ILE A 20 -12.89 -16.93 29.50
N ALA A 21 -13.56 -16.62 30.61
CA ALA A 21 -12.91 -16.07 31.80
C ALA A 21 -11.82 -17.01 32.36
N ARG A 22 -12.12 -18.31 32.44
CA ARG A 22 -11.14 -19.32 32.88
C ARG A 22 -9.96 -19.45 31.92
N ALA A 23 -10.18 -19.33 30.61
CA ALA A 23 -9.09 -19.35 29.64
C ALA A 23 -8.19 -18.11 29.78
N VAL A 24 -8.78 -16.94 30.05
CA VAL A 24 -8.02 -15.69 30.28
C VAL A 24 -7.20 -15.76 31.57
N GLU A 25 -7.72 -16.37 32.64
CA GLU A 25 -6.97 -16.58 33.90
C GLU A 25 -5.72 -17.45 33.73
N GLN A 26 -5.65 -18.29 32.69
CA GLN A 26 -4.46 -19.09 32.39
C GLN A 26 -3.32 -18.26 31.78
N VAL A 27 -3.60 -17.05 31.31
CA VAL A 27 -2.57 -16.14 30.78
C VAL A 27 -1.78 -15.56 31.96
N SER A 28 -0.49 -15.87 32.01
CA SER A 28 0.39 -15.43 33.09
C SER A 28 1.40 -14.37 32.64
N THR A 29 1.89 -13.58 33.60
CA THR A 29 2.97 -12.58 33.37
C THR A 29 4.23 -13.22 32.79
N GLU A 30 4.53 -14.46 33.17
CA GLU A 30 5.66 -15.26 32.64
C GLU A 30 5.58 -15.43 31.12
N MET A 31 4.37 -15.69 30.59
CA MET A 31 4.17 -15.82 29.14
C MET A 31 4.55 -14.53 28.42
N PHE A 32 4.18 -13.36 28.96
CA PHE A 32 4.59 -12.08 28.39
C PHE A 32 6.10 -11.89 28.47
N HIS A 33 6.72 -12.12 29.63
CA HIS A 33 8.18 -11.97 29.77
C HIS A 33 8.96 -12.81 28.76
N LYS A 34 8.52 -14.06 28.53
CA LYS A 34 9.12 -14.93 27.54
C LYS A 34 9.00 -14.37 26.12
N GLU A 35 7.79 -14.06 25.65
CA GLU A 35 7.59 -13.58 24.27
C GLU A 35 8.31 -12.24 24.01
N TYR A 36 8.34 -11.34 25.00
CA TYR A 36 9.07 -10.07 24.88
C TYR A 36 10.60 -10.23 24.93
N ALA A 37 11.12 -11.25 25.63
CA ALA A 37 12.55 -11.54 25.63
C ALA A 37 13.01 -12.05 24.25
N GLU A 38 12.16 -12.78 23.54
CA GLU A 38 12.49 -13.42 22.27
C GLU A 38 12.16 -12.57 21.03
N VAL A 39 11.42 -11.45 21.18
CA VAL A 39 10.94 -10.63 20.04
C VAL A 39 12.05 -10.10 19.14
N PHE A 40 13.25 -9.87 19.69
CA PHE A 40 14.40 -9.36 18.93
C PHE A 40 15.32 -10.46 18.40
N GLU A 41 15.14 -11.70 18.81
CA GLU A 41 15.92 -12.82 18.28
C GLU A 41 15.57 -13.04 16.81
N GLY A 42 14.28 -13.09 16.48
CA GLY A 42 13.83 -13.41 15.12
C GLY A 42 14.13 -14.86 14.71
N THR A 43 13.63 -15.27 13.55
CA THR A 43 13.79 -16.64 13.06
C THR A 43 15.17 -16.87 12.43
N PRO A 44 15.60 -18.13 12.22
CA PRO A 44 16.84 -18.42 11.49
C PRO A 44 16.91 -17.74 10.12
N GLU A 45 15.78 -17.65 9.40
CA GLU A 45 15.68 -16.98 8.10
C GLU A 45 15.91 -15.48 8.22
N TRP A 46 15.38 -14.83 9.25
CA TRP A 46 15.61 -13.41 9.53
C TRP A 46 17.09 -13.13 9.82
N LYS A 47 17.73 -13.98 10.64
CA LYS A 47 19.16 -13.86 10.98
C LYS A 47 20.08 -14.16 9.78
N ALA A 48 19.62 -14.95 8.82
CA ALA A 48 20.38 -15.32 7.62
C ALA A 48 20.40 -14.22 6.54
N ILE A 49 19.62 -13.15 6.68
CA ILE A 49 19.64 -12.02 5.75
C ILE A 49 20.98 -11.30 5.89
N GLY A 50 21.82 -11.41 4.85
CA GLY A 50 23.08 -10.67 4.77
C GLY A 50 22.82 -9.17 4.63
N VAL A 51 23.34 -8.39 5.58
CA VAL A 51 23.30 -6.93 5.53
C VAL A 51 24.70 -6.36 5.63
N GLU A 52 25.02 -5.39 4.78
CA GLU A 52 26.26 -4.63 4.88
C GLU A 52 26.02 -3.38 5.71
N ARG A 53 26.87 -3.13 6.71
CA ARG A 53 26.76 -1.94 7.54
C ARG A 53 27.28 -0.73 6.76
N SER A 54 26.39 0.20 6.45
CA SER A 54 26.71 1.48 5.81
C SER A 54 25.89 2.60 6.43
N ASP A 55 26.45 3.82 6.44
CA ASP A 55 25.74 5.04 6.85
C ASP A 55 24.76 5.52 5.77
N THR A 56 24.92 5.04 4.52
CA THR A 56 24.06 5.39 3.38
C THR A 56 23.54 4.14 2.68
N TYR A 57 22.32 4.22 2.14
CA TYR A 57 21.72 3.11 1.39
C TYR A 57 22.31 3.04 -0.02
N ASP A 58 22.78 1.86 -0.42
CA ASP A 58 23.28 1.59 -1.77
C ASP A 58 22.10 1.35 -2.72
N TRP A 59 21.66 2.40 -3.41
CA TRP A 59 20.52 2.35 -4.31
C TRP A 59 20.86 1.56 -5.58
N GLN A 60 20.24 0.39 -5.75
CA GLN A 60 20.41 -0.40 -6.98
C GLN A 60 19.37 0.04 -8.03
N SER A 61 19.84 0.35 -9.24
CA SER A 61 19.01 0.93 -10.31
C SER A 61 18.02 -0.06 -10.95
N ASP A 62 18.31 -1.36 -10.83
CA ASP A 62 17.52 -2.49 -11.33
C ASP A 62 16.46 -2.97 -10.32
N LEU A 63 16.55 -2.56 -9.06
CA LEU A 63 15.55 -2.90 -8.04
C LEU A 63 14.17 -2.32 -8.38
N ASN A 64 13.19 -3.21 -8.51
CA ASN A 64 11.79 -2.86 -8.69
C ASN A 64 11.03 -2.63 -7.38
N LEU A 65 11.71 -2.75 -6.23
CA LEU A 65 11.12 -2.56 -4.90
C LEU A 65 11.53 -1.23 -4.24
N TYR A 66 12.78 -0.82 -4.41
CA TYR A 66 13.36 0.39 -3.85
C TYR A 66 14.19 1.14 -4.90
N PRO A 67 13.59 1.58 -6.02
CA PRO A 67 14.32 2.47 -6.92
C PRO A 67 14.66 3.77 -6.16
N PRO A 68 15.81 4.40 -6.46
CA PRO A 68 16.12 5.72 -5.92
C PRO A 68 14.93 6.63 -6.14
N VAL A 69 14.44 7.24 -5.06
CA VAL A 69 13.27 8.08 -5.14
C VAL A 69 13.66 9.30 -5.96
N ALA A 70 13.12 9.43 -7.17
CA ALA A 70 13.17 10.66 -7.94
C ALA A 70 12.16 11.63 -7.33
N VAL A 71 12.32 11.91 -6.03
CA VAL A 71 11.63 13.05 -5.42
C VAL A 71 12.08 14.21 -6.29
N LEU A 72 11.13 14.75 -7.07
CA LEU A 72 11.17 16.00 -7.86
C LEU A 72 12.40 16.80 -7.46
N PRO A 73 13.32 17.24 -8.35
CA PRO A 73 14.59 17.86 -7.95
C PRO A 73 14.36 18.92 -6.87
N MET A 74 14.39 18.48 -5.61
CA MET A 74 13.97 19.33 -4.52
C MET A 74 15.25 20.04 -4.19
N ARG A 75 15.49 21.14 -4.89
CA ARG A 75 16.33 22.20 -4.37
C ARG A 75 15.55 22.76 -3.20
N TRP A 76 15.77 22.18 -2.02
CA TRP A 76 15.34 22.80 -0.77
C TRP A 76 16.18 24.06 -0.71
N ALA A 77 15.57 25.18 -1.08
CA ALA A 77 16.19 26.46 -0.85
C ALA A 77 16.40 26.58 0.66
N VAL A 78 17.59 27.01 1.07
CA VAL A 78 17.93 27.24 2.49
C VAL A 78 16.91 28.21 3.11
N GLU A 79 16.39 29.12 2.29
CA GLU A 79 15.30 30.01 2.63
C GLU A 79 13.96 29.53 2.04
N PRO A 80 12.84 29.62 2.78
CA PRO A 80 11.52 29.33 2.26
C PRO A 80 11.24 30.14 1.00
N ASN A 81 10.81 29.46 -0.07
CA ASN A 81 10.30 30.17 -1.24
C ASN A 81 9.09 31.02 -0.84
N GLN A 82 8.98 32.22 -1.42
CA GLN A 82 7.78 33.03 -1.27
C GLN A 82 6.54 32.27 -1.75
N LEU A 83 5.42 32.42 -1.03
CA LEU A 83 4.14 31.86 -1.42
C LEU A 83 3.77 32.39 -2.82
N ARG A 84 3.60 31.46 -3.77
CA ARG A 84 3.17 31.80 -5.12
C ARG A 84 1.67 31.59 -5.24
N ILE A 85 0.99 32.55 -5.87
CA ILE A 85 -0.40 32.36 -6.28
C ILE A 85 -0.40 31.46 -7.51
N PHE A 86 -1.14 30.35 -7.44
CA PHE A 86 -1.30 29.44 -8.58
C PHE A 86 -2.50 29.88 -9.42
N ALA A 87 -2.26 30.19 -10.70
CA ALA A 87 -3.31 30.49 -11.67
C ALA A 87 -3.32 29.43 -12.79
N GLY A 88 -4.51 29.11 -13.30
CA GLY A 88 -4.66 28.16 -14.42
C GLY A 88 -4.56 26.67 -14.05
N ALA A 89 -4.60 26.32 -12.76
CA ALA A 89 -4.68 24.94 -12.31
C ALA A 89 -5.96 24.26 -12.83
N ARG A 90 -5.87 22.96 -13.10
CA ARG A 90 -6.99 22.16 -13.58
C ARG A 90 -7.36 21.11 -12.53
N ILE A 91 -8.67 20.86 -12.41
CA ILE A 91 -9.19 19.83 -11.52
C ILE A 91 -8.77 18.48 -12.08
N LEU A 92 -8.00 17.71 -11.31
CA LEU A 92 -7.60 16.34 -11.66
C LEU A 92 -8.70 15.33 -11.34
N ALA A 93 -9.41 15.50 -10.22
CA ALA A 93 -10.52 14.67 -9.81
C ALA A 93 -11.52 15.52 -9.00
N MET A 94 -12.80 15.24 -9.19
CA MET A 94 -13.89 15.82 -8.39
C MET A 94 -14.60 14.65 -7.70
N LEU A 95 -14.41 14.54 -6.39
CA LEU A 95 -14.88 13.39 -5.62
C LEU A 95 -16.01 13.83 -4.69
N GLY A 96 -16.97 12.92 -4.46
CA GLY A 96 -18.03 13.12 -3.48
C GLY A 96 -17.57 12.86 -2.05
N ASP A 97 -18.53 12.54 -1.18
CA ASP A 97 -18.27 12.28 0.24
C ASP A 97 -17.68 10.89 0.50
N SER A 98 -17.19 10.68 1.73
CA SER A 98 -16.69 9.39 2.22
C SER A 98 -15.55 8.78 1.39
N VAL A 99 -14.72 9.63 0.77
CA VAL A 99 -13.47 9.20 0.15
C VAL A 99 -12.48 8.77 1.23
N THR A 100 -12.17 7.48 1.29
CA THR A 100 -11.18 6.93 2.21
C THR A 100 -9.77 7.01 1.63
N THR A 101 -8.76 6.82 2.48
CA THR A 101 -7.37 6.70 2.05
C THR A 101 -7.15 5.52 1.11
N ASP A 102 -7.95 4.45 1.19
CA ASP A 102 -7.87 3.32 0.27
C ASP A 102 -8.39 3.69 -1.14
N HIS A 103 -9.32 4.63 -1.27
CA HIS A 103 -9.69 5.19 -2.57
C HIS A 103 -8.54 6.00 -3.19
N ILE A 104 -7.81 6.74 -2.37
CA ILE A 104 -6.70 7.63 -2.80
C ILE A 104 -5.43 6.82 -3.08
N SER A 105 -5.10 5.85 -2.23
CA SER A 105 -3.88 5.04 -2.26
C SER A 105 -4.22 3.60 -1.87
N PRO A 106 -4.71 2.78 -2.81
CA PRO A 106 -5.09 1.41 -2.54
C PRO A 106 -3.87 0.60 -2.10
N ALA A 107 -4.07 -0.34 -1.16
CA ALA A 107 -3.01 -1.25 -0.72
C ALA A 107 -3.07 -2.63 -1.38
N GLY A 108 -4.17 -2.95 -2.08
CA GLY A 108 -4.47 -4.27 -2.64
C GLY A 108 -3.72 -4.63 -3.93
N SER A 109 -4.27 -5.58 -4.67
CA SER A 109 -3.66 -6.13 -5.89
C SER A 109 -3.51 -5.11 -7.02
N ILE A 110 -2.42 -5.24 -7.77
CA ILE A 110 -2.15 -4.42 -8.97
C ILE A 110 -2.76 -5.13 -10.19
N LYS A 111 -3.62 -4.44 -10.93
CA LYS A 111 -4.19 -4.96 -12.20
C LYS A 111 -3.14 -4.87 -13.33
N ALA A 112 -3.07 -5.88 -14.19
CA ALA A 112 -2.13 -5.92 -15.33
C ALA A 112 -2.32 -4.73 -16.27
N GLU A 113 -3.57 -4.40 -16.55
CA GLU A 113 -4.02 -3.30 -17.39
C GLU A 113 -3.99 -1.93 -16.69
N SER A 114 -3.56 -1.85 -15.42
CA SER A 114 -3.38 -0.54 -14.76
C SER A 114 -2.08 0.14 -15.24
N PRO A 115 -1.93 1.46 -15.04
CA PRO A 115 -0.66 2.14 -15.28
C PRO A 115 0.52 1.48 -14.54
N ALA A 116 0.32 1.07 -13.29
CA ALA A 116 1.34 0.39 -12.48
C ALA A 116 1.66 -1.01 -13.02
N GLY A 117 0.65 -1.76 -13.45
CA GLY A 117 0.84 -3.09 -14.05
C GLY A 117 1.66 -3.03 -15.33
N ARG A 118 1.32 -2.12 -16.24
CA ARG A 118 2.12 -1.88 -17.46
C ARG A 118 3.55 -1.46 -17.16
N TYR A 119 3.75 -0.63 -16.14
CA TYR A 119 5.09 -0.23 -15.70
C TYR A 119 5.93 -1.42 -15.25
N LEU A 120 5.35 -2.30 -14.42
CA LEU A 120 6.02 -3.51 -13.92
C LEU A 120 6.36 -4.47 -15.07
N GLN A 121 5.43 -4.69 -16.00
CA GLN A 121 5.67 -5.52 -17.19
C GLN A 121 6.80 -4.97 -18.06
N ASN A 122 6.84 -3.65 -18.29
CA ASN A 122 7.91 -3.00 -19.04
C ASN A 122 9.28 -3.10 -18.35
N ARG A 123 9.30 -3.37 -17.03
CA ARG A 123 10.51 -3.64 -16.23
C ARG A 123 10.80 -5.14 -16.07
N GLY A 124 10.11 -6.00 -16.85
CA GLY A 124 10.32 -7.45 -16.86
C GLY A 124 9.72 -8.18 -15.66
N VAL A 125 8.83 -7.55 -14.90
CA VAL A 125 8.15 -8.21 -13.77
C VAL A 125 6.94 -8.97 -14.27
N GLU A 126 6.91 -10.27 -14.03
CA GLU A 126 5.79 -11.13 -14.37
C GLU A 126 4.56 -10.84 -13.50
N ARG A 127 3.36 -11.10 -14.04
CA ARG A 127 2.10 -10.80 -13.35
C ARG A 127 2.00 -11.47 -11.98
N ILE A 128 2.52 -12.69 -11.86
CA ILE A 128 2.52 -13.46 -10.60
C ILE A 128 3.35 -12.76 -9.51
N ASP A 129 4.35 -11.96 -9.92
CA ASP A 129 5.28 -11.27 -9.05
C ASP A 129 4.89 -9.81 -8.78
N PHE A 130 3.77 -9.33 -9.32
CA PHE A 130 3.30 -7.96 -9.06
C PHE A 130 3.16 -7.66 -7.57
N ASN A 131 2.73 -8.67 -6.80
CA ASN A 131 2.38 -8.53 -5.40
C ASN A 131 1.28 -7.45 -5.24
N SER A 132 1.35 -6.64 -4.19
CA SER A 132 0.34 -5.62 -3.86
C SER A 132 0.92 -4.21 -3.90
N TYR A 133 0.07 -3.19 -4.06
CA TYR A 133 0.49 -1.79 -3.86
C TYR A 133 1.12 -1.59 -2.48
N GLY A 134 0.60 -2.27 -1.44
CA GLY A 134 1.18 -2.27 -0.10
C GLY A 134 2.64 -2.73 -0.05
N SER A 135 2.96 -3.83 -0.73
CA SER A 135 4.34 -4.34 -0.82
C SER A 135 5.27 -3.45 -1.65
N ARG A 136 4.72 -2.59 -2.52
CA ARG A 136 5.48 -1.74 -3.45
C ARG A 136 5.67 -0.31 -2.94
N ARG A 137 5.38 -0.04 -1.66
CA ARG A 137 5.47 1.31 -1.06
C ARG A 137 6.86 1.96 -1.13
N GLY A 138 7.92 1.15 -1.21
CA GLY A 138 9.29 1.64 -1.45
C GLY A 138 9.52 2.16 -2.88
N ASN A 139 8.61 1.88 -3.81
CA ASN A 139 8.72 2.25 -5.22
C ASN A 139 7.73 3.36 -5.58
N HIS A 140 8.21 4.61 -5.55
CA HIS A 140 7.40 5.78 -5.87
C HIS A 140 6.79 5.75 -7.28
N GLU A 141 7.45 5.15 -8.28
CA GLU A 141 6.90 5.03 -9.64
C GLU A 141 5.64 4.14 -9.67
N VAL A 142 5.63 3.06 -8.88
CA VAL A 142 4.44 2.22 -8.69
C VAL A 142 3.38 2.98 -7.91
N MET A 143 3.76 3.67 -6.83
CA MET A 143 2.81 4.37 -5.96
C MET A 143 2.12 5.54 -6.66
N MET A 144 2.85 6.37 -7.42
CA MET A 144 2.25 7.45 -8.22
C MET A 144 1.25 6.91 -9.24
N ARG A 145 1.56 5.77 -9.87
CA ARG A 145 0.66 5.07 -10.81
C ARG A 145 -0.50 4.35 -10.10
N GLY A 146 -0.39 4.13 -8.80
CA GLY A 146 -1.43 3.59 -7.93
C GLY A 146 -2.34 4.64 -7.32
N THR A 147 -1.95 5.91 -7.33
CA THR A 147 -2.77 7.01 -6.82
C THR A 147 -4.09 7.08 -7.59
N PHE A 148 -5.21 7.08 -6.85
CA PHE A 148 -6.57 6.98 -7.38
C PHE A 148 -6.86 5.73 -8.22
N ALA A 149 -6.03 4.68 -8.18
CA ALA A 149 -6.25 3.46 -8.97
C ALA A 149 -7.28 2.49 -8.36
N ASN A 150 -7.90 2.85 -7.24
CA ASN A 150 -8.92 2.02 -6.60
C ASN A 150 -10.09 1.78 -7.57
N ILE A 151 -10.54 0.54 -7.69
CA ILE A 151 -11.59 0.15 -8.64
C ILE A 151 -12.98 0.70 -8.29
N ARG A 152 -13.17 1.19 -7.06
CA ARG A 152 -14.44 1.73 -6.55
C ARG A 152 -14.46 3.24 -6.41
N ILE A 153 -13.35 3.93 -6.73
CA ILE A 153 -13.37 5.40 -6.70
C ILE A 153 -14.38 5.91 -7.74
N ARG A 154 -15.15 6.92 -7.36
CA ARG A 154 -16.14 7.58 -8.22
C ARG A 154 -15.74 9.03 -8.39
N ASN A 155 -15.64 9.46 -9.65
CA ASN A 155 -15.22 10.80 -10.02
C ASN A 155 -16.36 11.48 -10.79
N GLU A 156 -16.88 12.58 -10.25
CA GLU A 156 -17.99 13.36 -10.82
C GLU A 156 -17.65 13.93 -12.21
N MET A 157 -16.36 13.98 -12.57
CA MET A 157 -15.93 14.38 -13.91
C MET A 157 -16.23 13.34 -15.00
N VAL A 158 -16.54 12.09 -14.62
CA VAL A 158 -16.84 10.95 -15.50
C VAL A 158 -18.02 10.13 -14.94
N PRO A 159 -19.26 10.67 -14.98
CA PRO A 159 -20.41 10.07 -14.32
C PRO A 159 -20.72 8.67 -14.86
N GLY A 160 -21.07 7.75 -13.96
CA GLY A 160 -21.39 6.37 -14.29
C GLY A 160 -20.18 5.44 -14.46
N ILE A 161 -18.95 5.95 -14.30
CA ILE A 161 -17.72 5.16 -14.36
C ILE A 161 -17.14 5.01 -12.95
N GLU A 162 -16.92 3.76 -12.53
CA GLU A 162 -16.12 3.44 -11.35
C GLU A 162 -14.68 3.11 -11.74
N GLY A 163 -13.75 3.42 -10.86
CA GLY A 163 -12.32 3.17 -11.04
C GLY A 163 -11.53 4.45 -11.26
N GLY A 164 -10.20 4.30 -11.30
CA GLY A 164 -9.23 5.40 -11.40
C GLY A 164 -9.22 6.14 -12.74
N MET A 165 -10.36 6.70 -13.12
CA MET A 165 -10.58 7.41 -14.37
C MET A 165 -10.87 8.88 -14.08
N THR A 166 -10.44 9.73 -14.99
CA THR A 166 -10.75 11.15 -14.97
C THR A 166 -10.85 11.70 -16.39
N ARG A 167 -11.51 12.85 -16.53
CA ARG A 167 -11.59 13.56 -17.80
C ARG A 167 -10.38 14.47 -17.93
N HIS A 168 -9.53 14.18 -18.91
CA HIS A 168 -8.44 15.08 -19.29
C HIS A 168 -9.01 16.38 -19.88
N LEU A 169 -8.78 17.50 -19.20
CA LEU A 169 -9.22 18.82 -19.66
C LEU A 169 -8.14 19.43 -20.57
N PRO A 170 -8.40 19.66 -21.88
CA PRO A 170 -7.37 20.11 -22.84
C PRO A 170 -6.81 21.51 -22.54
N GLY A 171 -5.49 21.65 -22.52
CA GLY A 171 -4.77 22.89 -22.27
C GLY A 171 -4.64 23.81 -23.49
N SER A 172 -4.93 25.10 -23.34
CA SER A 172 -4.36 26.13 -24.20
C SER A 172 -2.95 26.46 -23.67
N ARG A 173 -1.89 26.05 -24.38
CA ARG A 173 -0.57 26.65 -24.16
C ARG A 173 -0.60 28.09 -24.68
N ALA A 174 -0.46 29.06 -23.78
CA ALA A 174 0.18 30.31 -24.15
C ALA A 174 1.69 30.11 -23.90
N GLY A 175 2.46 29.93 -24.98
CA GLY A 175 3.92 30.08 -25.06
C GLY A 175 4.80 29.32 -24.06
N GLY A 176 5.48 28.28 -24.53
CA GLY A 176 6.59 27.65 -23.82
C GLY A 176 6.69 26.16 -24.12
N ASP A 177 7.69 25.79 -24.91
CA ASP A 177 8.00 24.41 -25.28
C ASP A 177 8.49 23.59 -24.07
N LEU A 178 8.31 22.26 -24.18
CA LEU A 178 8.87 21.29 -23.24
C LEU A 178 10.37 21.12 -23.48
#